data_AF-A0A286P9W8-F1
#
_entry.id   AF-A0A286P9W8-F1
#
_cell.length_a   1.000
_cell.length_b   1.000
_cell.length_c   1.000
_cell.angle_alpha   90.00
_cell.angle_beta   90.00
_cell.angle_gamma   90.00
#
_symmetry.space_group_name_H-M   'P 1'
#
loop_
_entity.id
_entity.type
_entity.pdbx_description
1 polymer ?
#
loop_
_entity_poly.entity_id
_entity_poly.type
_entity_poly.pdbx_seq_one_letter_code
_entity_poly.pdbx_strand_id
1 'polypeptide(L)'
;MALDQGFPSSRRCVSKPKTLLSLFDGTGSICRPFVAAGWTVRRLDMDGRHGADIVTDVRQWDPSRDWRGPAPDVVFAGPPCENYSLARTRACTPRDLRLADSLVTKTLEIIEHFHGQNPRMLYFVENPDSSMLWRRWVSHRLYEDPGKHFLSSFVEYMDAKRGAKSYKYLTWVKRKSFTSGCRDSRIVRLDYCMYGTKYRKRTRLMTNSPFEASLCKKNCSGFRERKHAEAAQRGPYDRGAKGEGHSLDELHAYPARLADAIFTHVSRAEWRVRQGLSPSTAEPVLRPVKRQKNV
;
A
#
# COMPACT_ATOMS: atom_id res chain seq x y z
N MET A 1 -35.17 -38.72 39.33
CA MET A 1 -33.96 -38.94 38.51
C MET A 1 -34.21 -38.32 37.15
N ALA A 2 -33.82 -37.05 36.97
CA ALA A 2 -33.90 -36.37 35.69
C ALA A 2 -32.56 -36.58 34.96
N LEU A 3 -32.63 -37.14 33.75
CA LEU A 3 -31.47 -37.38 32.90
C LEU A 3 -30.97 -36.04 32.36
N ASP A 4 -29.76 -35.68 32.77
CA ASP A 4 -29.00 -34.54 32.26
C ASP A 4 -28.67 -34.78 30.77
N GLN A 5 -29.41 -34.13 29.89
CA GLN A 5 -29.11 -34.11 28.46
C GLN A 5 -28.03 -33.05 28.20
N GLY A 6 -26.78 -33.47 28.30
CA GLY A 6 -25.62 -32.65 27.95
C GLY A 6 -25.70 -32.16 26.50
N PHE A 7 -25.82 -30.85 26.32
CA PHE A 7 -25.63 -30.20 25.03
C PHE A 7 -24.21 -30.49 24.51
N PRO A 8 -24.02 -30.85 23.23
CA PRO A 8 -22.70 -31.10 22.69
C PRO A 8 -21.89 -29.79 22.72
N SER A 9 -20.82 -29.79 23.51
CA SER A 9 -19.79 -28.75 23.52
C SER A 9 -19.36 -28.47 22.09
N SER A 10 -19.60 -27.23 21.63
CA SER A 10 -19.25 -26.80 20.29
C SER A 10 -17.76 -26.99 20.10
N ARG A 11 -17.37 -27.87 19.17
CA ARG A 11 -15.96 -27.98 18.75
C ARG A 11 -15.55 -26.59 18.28
N ARG A 12 -14.67 -25.91 19.03
CA ARG A 12 -14.01 -24.71 18.52
C ARG A 12 -13.26 -25.12 17.26
N CYS A 13 -13.78 -24.77 16.10
CA CYS A 13 -13.01 -24.79 14.87
C CYS A 13 -11.80 -23.87 15.12
N VAL A 14 -10.62 -24.45 15.26
CA VAL A 14 -9.38 -23.70 15.34
C VAL A 14 -9.25 -22.94 14.02
N SER A 15 -9.45 -21.63 14.05
CA SER A 15 -9.37 -20.83 12.84
C SER A 15 -7.94 -20.91 12.28
N LYS A 16 -7.79 -21.08 10.97
CA LYS A 16 -6.48 -21.09 10.30
C LYS A 16 -5.60 -19.92 10.80
N PRO A 17 -4.28 -20.13 11.00
CA PRO A 17 -3.38 -19.05 11.36
C PRO A 17 -3.39 -17.99 10.26
N LYS A 18 -3.46 -16.72 10.67
CA LYS A 18 -3.54 -15.58 9.75
C LYS A 18 -2.15 -15.21 9.27
N THR A 19 -2.03 -14.86 8.00
CA THR A 19 -0.71 -14.63 7.37
C THR A 19 -0.60 -13.26 6.71
N LEU A 20 0.49 -12.55 7.02
CA LEU A 20 0.95 -11.34 6.31
C LEU A 20 2.20 -11.68 5.49
N LEU A 21 2.17 -11.37 4.19
CA LEU A 21 3.36 -11.29 3.34
C LEU A 21 3.78 -9.84 3.17
N SER A 22 4.97 -9.48 3.63
CA SER A 22 5.55 -8.14 3.48
C SER A 22 6.66 -8.17 2.43
N LEU A 23 6.52 -7.39 1.36
CA LEU A 23 7.48 -7.27 0.27
C LEU A 23 8.28 -5.96 0.39
N PHE A 24 9.59 -6.04 0.15
CA PHE A 24 10.54 -4.93 0.35
C PHE A 24 10.57 -4.47 1.81
N ASP A 25 10.46 -5.44 2.72
CA ASP A 25 10.27 -5.17 4.14
C ASP A 25 11.59 -4.87 4.84
N GLY A 26 12.15 -3.70 4.54
CA GLY A 26 13.40 -3.20 5.11
C GLY A 26 13.39 -3.26 6.64
N THR A 27 12.88 -2.23 7.32
CA THR A 27 12.97 -2.16 8.80
C THR A 27 11.95 -3.03 9.55
N GLY A 28 11.06 -3.73 8.85
CA GLY A 28 10.01 -4.55 9.46
C GLY A 28 8.91 -3.75 10.18
N SER A 29 8.85 -2.42 10.02
CA SER A 29 7.99 -1.56 10.84
C SER A 29 6.50 -1.84 10.64
N ILE A 30 6.08 -2.23 9.43
CA ILE A 30 4.68 -2.57 9.12
C ILE A 30 4.24 -3.88 9.81
N CYS A 31 5.19 -4.78 10.06
CA CYS A 31 4.94 -6.12 10.57
C CYS A 31 4.70 -6.17 12.10
N ARG A 32 5.19 -5.17 12.84
CA ARG A 32 5.15 -5.16 14.32
C ARG A 32 3.77 -5.47 14.93
N PRO A 33 2.67 -4.78 14.56
CA PRO A 33 1.36 -5.07 15.16
C PRO A 33 0.81 -6.45 14.77
N PHE A 34 1.18 -6.98 13.59
CA PHE A 34 0.77 -8.32 13.15
C PHE A 34 1.48 -9.41 13.96
N VAL A 35 2.80 -9.27 14.16
CA VAL A 35 3.58 -10.17 15.03
C VAL A 35 3.04 -10.15 16.46
N ALA A 36 2.78 -8.96 17.02
CA ALA A 36 2.24 -8.81 18.36
C ALA A 36 0.86 -9.48 18.54
N ALA A 37 0.07 -9.57 17.46
CA ALA A 37 -1.22 -10.25 17.44
C ALA A 37 -1.12 -11.76 17.13
N GLY A 38 0.08 -12.32 17.03
CA GLY A 38 0.31 -13.74 16.75
C GLY A 38 0.05 -14.15 15.30
N TRP A 39 0.03 -13.20 14.36
CA TRP A 39 -0.05 -13.55 12.93
C TRP A 39 1.28 -14.16 12.46
N THR A 40 1.20 -15.09 11.53
CA THR A 40 2.36 -15.55 10.77
C THR A 40 2.79 -14.42 9.84
N VAL A 41 4.02 -13.93 9.97
CA VAL A 41 4.58 -12.91 9.10
C VAL A 41 5.69 -13.52 8.26
N ARG A 42 5.66 -13.26 6.95
CA ARG A 42 6.71 -13.64 6.01
C ARG A 42 7.23 -12.38 5.34
N ARG A 43 8.51 -12.08 5.55
CA ARG A 43 9.18 -10.88 5.06
C ARG A 43 10.09 -11.24 3.89
N LEU A 44 9.88 -10.60 2.75
CA LEU A 44 10.72 -10.74 1.57
C LEU A 44 11.44 -9.42 1.32
N ASP A 45 12.77 -9.48 1.33
CA ASP A 45 13.62 -8.35 0.95
C ASP A 45 14.85 -8.89 0.20
N MET A 46 15.47 -8.05 -0.62
CA MET A 46 16.75 -8.41 -1.24
C MET A 46 17.91 -8.34 -0.24
N ASP A 47 17.71 -7.65 0.89
CA ASP A 47 18.70 -7.43 1.93
C ASP A 47 18.27 -8.07 3.26
N GLY A 48 19.06 -9.03 3.73
CA GLY A 48 18.79 -9.77 4.97
C GLY A 48 19.11 -9.01 6.26
N ARG A 49 19.71 -7.80 6.21
CA ARG A 49 20.25 -7.10 7.41
C ARG A 49 19.23 -6.86 8.53
N HIS A 50 17.95 -6.80 8.19
CA HIS A 50 16.85 -6.58 9.14
C HIS A 50 16.02 -7.86 9.41
N GLY A 51 16.57 -9.02 9.05
CA GLY A 51 16.03 -10.34 9.36
C GLY A 51 14.90 -10.80 8.42
N ALA A 52 14.91 -10.41 7.15
CA ALA A 52 13.94 -10.92 6.18
C ALA A 52 13.91 -12.46 6.16
N ASP A 53 12.71 -13.05 6.11
CA ASP A 53 12.52 -14.51 6.09
C ASP A 53 12.87 -15.12 4.73
N ILE A 54 12.77 -14.32 3.67
CA ILE A 54 13.04 -14.68 2.28
C ILE A 54 13.99 -13.61 1.74
N VAL A 55 15.29 -13.93 1.66
CA VAL A 55 16.33 -13.01 1.18
C VAL A 55 16.57 -13.25 -0.31
N THR A 56 15.91 -12.50 -1.17
CA THR A 56 16.04 -12.61 -2.63
C THR A 56 15.60 -11.33 -3.33
N ASP A 57 16.10 -11.12 -4.56
CA ASP A 57 15.46 -10.19 -5.47
C ASP A 57 14.03 -10.68 -5.76
N VAL A 58 13.03 -9.83 -5.50
CA VAL A 58 11.61 -10.12 -5.74
C VAL A 58 11.35 -10.61 -7.17
N ARG A 59 12.14 -10.15 -8.15
CA ARG A 59 12.02 -10.52 -9.57
C ARG A 59 12.35 -11.98 -9.81
N GLN A 60 13.16 -12.58 -8.96
CA GLN A 60 13.56 -13.99 -9.03
C GLN A 60 12.64 -14.90 -8.21
N TRP A 61 11.81 -14.32 -7.34
CA TRP A 61 10.90 -15.07 -6.49
C TRP A 61 9.62 -15.46 -7.24
N ASP A 62 9.27 -16.73 -7.20
CA ASP A 62 8.06 -17.26 -7.83
C ASP A 62 7.11 -17.82 -6.76
N PRO A 63 5.98 -17.16 -6.46
CA PRO A 63 5.07 -17.64 -5.42
C PRO A 63 4.48 -19.02 -5.73
N SER A 64 4.38 -19.43 -7.00
CA SER A 64 3.86 -20.76 -7.36
C SER A 64 4.82 -21.88 -6.97
N ARG A 65 6.13 -21.60 -7.01
CA ARG A 65 7.19 -22.56 -6.73
C ARG A 65 7.79 -22.40 -5.34
N ASP A 66 7.83 -21.20 -4.78
CA ASP A 66 8.65 -20.87 -3.61
C ASP A 66 7.79 -20.62 -2.34
N TRP A 67 6.48 -20.38 -2.49
CA TRP A 67 5.57 -20.29 -1.35
C TRP A 67 5.13 -21.68 -0.88
N ARG A 68 5.24 -21.93 0.43
CA ARG A 68 4.79 -23.17 1.07
C ARG A 68 3.76 -22.79 2.13
N GLY A 69 2.49 -22.84 1.76
CA GLY A 69 1.41 -22.51 2.67
C GLY A 69 0.15 -22.02 1.95
N PRO A 70 -0.93 -21.78 2.70
CA PRO A 70 -2.11 -21.12 2.15
C PRO A 70 -1.75 -19.72 1.66
N ALA A 71 -2.50 -19.20 0.70
CA ALA A 71 -2.39 -17.81 0.29
C ALA A 71 -2.53 -16.87 1.52
N PRO A 72 -1.73 -15.79 1.58
CA PRO A 72 -1.76 -14.87 2.70
C PRO A 72 -3.12 -14.16 2.80
N ASP A 73 -3.43 -13.66 3.99
CA ASP A 73 -4.62 -12.86 4.23
C ASP A 73 -4.34 -11.38 3.91
N VAL A 74 -3.08 -10.95 4.02
CA VAL A 74 -2.62 -9.62 3.63
C VAL A 74 -1.30 -9.67 2.86
N VAL A 75 -1.20 -8.88 1.80
CA VAL A 75 0.07 -8.51 1.17
C VAL A 75 0.33 -7.02 1.40
N PHE A 76 1.47 -6.67 2.00
CA PHE A 76 1.94 -5.29 2.06
C PHE A 76 3.21 -5.15 1.23
N ALA A 77 3.33 -4.07 0.45
CA ALA A 77 4.52 -3.82 -0.34
C ALA A 77 4.91 -2.35 -0.30
N GLY A 78 6.20 -2.09 -0.11
CA GLY A 78 6.82 -0.78 -0.28
C GLY A 78 7.86 -0.75 -1.39
N PRO A 79 7.48 -0.87 -2.68
CA PRO A 79 8.47 -0.93 -3.76
C PRO A 79 9.45 0.26 -3.70
N PRO A 80 10.77 0.02 -3.87
CA PRO A 80 11.79 1.05 -3.75
C PRO A 80 11.46 2.31 -4.54
N CYS A 81 11.34 3.43 -3.83
CA CYS A 81 10.94 4.70 -4.44
C CYS A 81 12.13 5.50 -4.99
N GLU A 82 13.37 5.04 -4.81
CA GLU A 82 14.58 5.79 -5.17
C GLU A 82 14.53 6.27 -6.62
N ASN A 83 14.42 5.36 -7.58
CA ASN A 83 14.36 5.68 -9.02
C ASN A 83 13.12 6.50 -9.43
N TYR A 84 12.07 6.52 -8.59
CA TYR A 84 10.88 7.34 -8.81
C TYR A 84 10.89 8.68 -8.06
N SER A 85 11.88 8.91 -7.21
CA SER A 85 11.93 10.09 -6.36
C SER A 85 12.19 11.37 -7.17
N LEU A 86 11.38 12.41 -6.92
CA LEU A 86 11.64 13.75 -7.43
C LEU A 86 12.89 14.38 -6.82
N ALA A 87 13.32 13.93 -5.63
CA ALA A 87 14.56 14.42 -5.02
C ALA A 87 15.81 14.03 -5.81
N ARG A 88 15.74 12.99 -6.66
CA ARG A 88 16.84 12.61 -7.57
C ARG A 88 16.98 13.49 -8.80
N THR A 89 16.24 14.59 -8.93
CA THR A 89 16.29 15.43 -10.15
C THR A 89 17.66 16.07 -10.36
N ARG A 90 18.48 16.17 -9.30
CA ARG A 90 19.86 16.66 -9.35
C ARG A 90 20.91 15.56 -9.12
N ALA A 91 20.52 14.28 -9.11
CA ALA A 91 21.46 13.19 -8.93
C ALA A 91 22.35 13.05 -10.16
N CYS A 92 23.66 12.83 -9.96
CA CYS A 92 24.61 12.60 -11.05
C CYS A 92 24.37 11.26 -11.76
N THR A 93 23.82 10.28 -11.03
CA THR A 93 23.48 8.97 -11.61
C THR A 93 22.11 9.02 -12.28
N PRO A 94 21.98 8.49 -13.51
CA PRO A 94 20.71 8.42 -14.20
C PRO A 94 19.73 7.53 -13.42
N ARG A 95 18.42 7.75 -13.65
CA ARG A 95 17.38 6.87 -13.11
C ARG A 95 17.33 5.59 -13.92
N ASP A 96 17.25 4.46 -13.23
CA ASP A 96 16.85 3.20 -13.83
C ASP A 96 15.34 2.98 -13.63
N LEU A 97 14.56 3.60 -14.50
CA LEU A 97 13.10 3.47 -14.49
C LEU A 97 12.64 2.10 -15.00
N ARG A 98 13.48 1.37 -15.74
CA ARG A 98 13.14 0.01 -16.21
C ARG A 98 13.21 -0.97 -15.06
N LEU A 99 14.29 -0.89 -14.27
CA LEU A 99 14.42 -1.64 -13.04
C LEU A 99 13.25 -1.33 -12.10
N ALA A 100 12.98 -0.05 -11.85
CA ALA A 100 11.89 0.36 -10.96
C ALA A 100 10.53 -0.19 -11.43
N ASP A 101 10.23 -0.09 -12.74
CA ASP A 101 9.00 -0.62 -13.32
C ASP A 101 8.92 -2.15 -13.16
N SER A 102 10.03 -2.87 -13.36
CA SER A 102 10.07 -4.32 -13.20
C SER A 102 9.76 -4.79 -11.77
N LEU A 103 10.20 -4.05 -10.75
CA LEU A 103 9.90 -4.35 -9.34
C LEU A 103 8.41 -4.19 -9.05
N VAL A 104 7.79 -3.12 -9.55
CA VAL A 104 6.35 -2.90 -9.39
C VAL A 104 5.56 -3.94 -10.17
N THR A 105 5.91 -4.23 -11.42
CA THR A 105 5.25 -5.27 -12.23
C THR A 105 5.25 -6.61 -11.48
N LYS A 106 6.40 -7.03 -10.96
CA LYS A 106 6.51 -8.27 -10.19
C LYS A 106 5.67 -8.25 -8.90
N THR A 107 5.61 -7.10 -8.23
CA THR A 107 4.73 -6.92 -7.06
C THR A 107 3.27 -7.20 -7.42
N LEU A 108 2.81 -6.70 -8.58
CA LEU A 108 1.43 -6.94 -9.05
C LEU A 108 1.19 -8.39 -9.45
N GLU A 109 2.14 -9.04 -10.12
CA GLU A 109 2.06 -10.47 -10.45
C GLU A 109 1.91 -11.32 -9.19
N ILE A 110 2.66 -11.01 -8.12
CA ILE A 110 2.55 -11.69 -6.83
C ILE A 110 1.16 -11.48 -6.21
N ILE A 111 0.67 -10.23 -6.22
CA ILE A 111 -0.66 -9.90 -5.72
C ILE A 111 -1.74 -10.65 -6.52
N GLU A 112 -1.67 -10.65 -7.84
CA GLU A 112 -2.60 -11.35 -8.73
C GLU A 112 -2.60 -12.86 -8.48
N HIS A 113 -1.42 -13.47 -8.33
CA HIS A 113 -1.26 -14.88 -8.00
C HIS A 113 -2.00 -15.26 -6.71
N PHE A 114 -1.72 -14.54 -5.61
CA PHE A 114 -2.35 -14.85 -4.33
C PHE A 114 -3.83 -14.44 -4.29
N HIS A 115 -4.23 -13.40 -5.02
CA HIS A 115 -5.64 -13.02 -5.12
C HIS A 115 -6.47 -14.09 -5.85
N GLY A 116 -5.90 -14.75 -6.87
CA GLY A 116 -6.52 -15.90 -7.54
C GLY A 116 -6.76 -17.10 -6.60
N GLN A 117 -5.93 -17.25 -5.58
CA GLN A 117 -6.06 -18.31 -4.56
C GLN A 117 -6.93 -17.88 -3.37
N ASN A 118 -6.89 -16.59 -3.01
CA ASN A 118 -7.65 -15.99 -1.93
C ASN A 118 -8.26 -14.66 -2.39
N PRO A 119 -9.48 -14.67 -2.96
CA PRO A 119 -10.17 -13.45 -3.38
C PRO A 119 -10.49 -12.47 -2.24
N ARG A 120 -10.39 -12.92 -0.98
CA ARG A 120 -10.57 -12.10 0.22
C ARG A 120 -9.27 -11.46 0.73
N MET A 121 -8.13 -11.80 0.13
CA MET A 121 -6.84 -11.23 0.48
C MET A 121 -6.88 -9.71 0.31
N LEU A 122 -6.44 -8.98 1.31
CA LEU A 122 -6.25 -7.53 1.21
C LEU A 122 -4.82 -7.23 0.76
N TYR A 123 -4.63 -6.19 -0.05
CA TYR A 123 -3.30 -5.73 -0.40
C TYR A 123 -3.13 -4.23 -0.17
N PHE A 124 -1.89 -3.82 0.08
CA PHE A 124 -1.48 -2.43 0.21
C PHE A 124 -0.13 -2.22 -0.49
N VAL A 125 -0.07 -1.32 -1.47
CA VAL A 125 1.18 -0.92 -2.13
C VAL A 125 1.44 0.56 -1.85
N GLU A 126 2.51 0.85 -1.12
CA GLU A 126 2.87 2.19 -0.66
C GLU A 126 3.88 2.86 -1.59
N ASN A 127 3.63 4.14 -1.90
CA ASN A 127 4.65 5.01 -2.45
C ASN A 127 4.33 6.49 -2.17
N PRO A 128 5.35 7.36 -2.07
CA PRO A 128 5.11 8.81 -1.93
C PRO A 128 4.18 9.35 -3.02
N ASP A 129 3.28 10.28 -2.68
CA ASP A 129 2.28 10.83 -3.62
C ASP A 129 2.90 11.58 -4.80
N SER A 130 4.07 12.18 -4.57
CA SER A 130 4.86 12.88 -5.58
C SER A 130 5.75 11.96 -6.42
N SER A 131 5.79 10.67 -6.12
CA SER A 131 6.58 9.67 -6.84
C SER A 131 6.23 9.65 -8.33
N MET A 132 7.25 9.45 -9.17
CA MET A 132 7.05 9.22 -10.60
C MET A 132 6.20 7.97 -10.88
N LEU A 133 6.18 6.98 -9.97
CA LEU A 133 5.40 5.73 -10.09
C LEU A 133 3.99 6.00 -10.62
N TRP A 134 3.28 6.93 -9.99
CA TRP A 134 1.86 7.24 -10.28
C TRP A 134 1.61 7.90 -11.64
N ARG A 135 2.67 8.12 -12.43
CA ARG A 135 2.61 8.64 -13.81
C ARG A 135 3.12 7.61 -14.82
N ARG A 136 3.47 6.41 -14.38
CA ARG A 136 4.03 5.35 -15.22
C ARG A 136 2.95 4.39 -15.64
N TRP A 137 3.15 3.76 -16.80
CA TRP A 137 2.24 2.77 -17.35
C TRP A 137 1.98 1.61 -16.37
N VAL A 138 2.98 1.19 -15.59
CA VAL A 138 2.83 0.11 -14.60
C VAL A 138 1.82 0.48 -13.52
N SER A 139 1.64 1.77 -13.24
CA SER A 139 0.59 2.23 -12.32
C SER A 139 -0.81 2.16 -12.92
N HIS A 140 -0.97 2.06 -14.24
CA HIS A 140 -2.30 1.97 -14.87
C HIS A 140 -3.02 0.67 -14.49
N ARG A 141 -2.28 -0.45 -14.37
CA ARG A 141 -2.82 -1.71 -13.84
C ARG A 141 -3.38 -1.59 -12.42
N LEU A 142 -2.96 -0.57 -11.66
CA LEU A 142 -3.46 -0.28 -10.30
C LEU A 142 -4.83 0.40 -10.31
N TYR A 143 -5.12 1.11 -11.39
CA TYR A 143 -6.29 1.95 -11.61
C TYR A 143 -7.38 1.21 -12.42
N GLU A 144 -7.01 0.10 -13.06
CA GLU A 144 -7.92 -0.71 -13.85
C GLU A 144 -8.75 -1.67 -12.97
N ASP A 145 -10.03 -1.79 -13.33
CA ASP A 145 -10.92 -2.79 -12.75
C ASP A 145 -10.55 -4.16 -13.32
N PRO A 146 -10.24 -5.19 -12.52
CA PRO A 146 -9.94 -6.54 -13.00
C PRO A 146 -11.11 -7.17 -13.76
N GLY A 147 -12.35 -6.65 -13.64
CA GLY A 147 -13.48 -7.04 -14.49
C GLY A 147 -13.50 -6.40 -15.89
N LYS A 148 -12.60 -5.44 -16.16
CA LYS A 148 -12.42 -4.80 -17.46
C LYS A 148 -11.00 -5.07 -17.93
N HIS A 149 -10.82 -6.22 -18.58
CA HIS A 149 -9.56 -6.58 -19.23
C HIS A 149 -9.12 -5.50 -20.23
N PHE A 150 -8.30 -4.55 -19.78
CA PHE A 150 -7.49 -3.73 -20.67
C PHE A 150 -6.15 -4.44 -20.90
N LEU A 151 -6.26 -5.49 -21.71
CA LEU A 151 -5.25 -5.94 -22.66
C LEU A 151 -3.96 -6.57 -22.10
N SER A 152 -4.01 -7.91 -22.08
CA SER A 152 -2.89 -8.80 -22.44
C SER A 152 -2.11 -8.35 -23.69
N SER A 153 -2.70 -7.53 -24.56
CA SER A 153 -2.05 -7.01 -25.76
C SER A 153 -1.10 -5.82 -25.54
N PHE A 154 -0.94 -5.26 -24.32
CA PHE A 154 -0.04 -4.11 -24.08
C PHE A 154 1.43 -4.52 -23.93
N VAL A 155 1.72 -5.63 -23.23
CA VAL A 155 3.09 -6.17 -23.12
C VAL A 155 3.54 -6.69 -24.49
N GLU A 156 2.69 -7.44 -25.18
CA GLU A 156 2.91 -7.88 -26.57
C GLU A 156 3.13 -6.70 -27.53
N TYR A 157 2.37 -5.60 -27.38
CA TYR A 157 2.53 -4.39 -28.20
C TYR A 157 3.83 -3.63 -27.92
N MET A 158 4.23 -3.49 -26.66
CA MET A 158 5.45 -2.77 -26.28
C MET A 158 6.72 -3.57 -26.63
N ASP A 159 6.69 -4.90 -26.48
CA ASP A 159 7.77 -5.77 -26.95
C ASP A 159 7.87 -5.80 -28.48
N ALA A 160 6.74 -5.76 -29.20
CA ALA A 160 6.69 -5.67 -30.66
C ALA A 160 7.15 -4.31 -31.23
N LYS A 161 7.24 -3.26 -30.41
CA LYS A 161 7.56 -1.87 -30.84
C LYS A 161 8.95 -1.38 -30.47
N ARG A 162 9.91 -2.28 -30.16
CA ARG A 162 11.35 -1.93 -30.07
C ARG A 162 11.77 -1.12 -31.31
N GLY A 163 11.90 0.20 -31.16
CA GLY A 163 12.38 1.12 -32.20
C GLY A 163 11.46 2.30 -32.58
N ALA A 164 10.19 2.37 -32.18
CA ALA A 164 9.29 3.44 -32.63
C ALA A 164 9.08 4.55 -31.56
N LYS A 165 9.37 5.80 -31.93
CA LYS A 165 9.38 7.00 -31.08
C LYS A 165 8.07 7.23 -30.31
N SER A 166 8.20 7.39 -28.99
CA SER A 166 7.17 7.37 -27.94
C SER A 166 6.20 8.57 -27.84
N TYR A 167 6.13 9.45 -28.84
CA TYR A 167 5.49 10.76 -28.67
C TYR A 167 3.99 10.84 -29.05
N LYS A 168 3.46 9.89 -29.84
CA LYS A 168 2.07 9.95 -30.33
C LYS A 168 1.01 9.32 -29.40
N TYR A 169 1.38 8.50 -28.42
CA TYR A 169 0.41 7.82 -27.53
C TYR A 169 0.00 8.65 -26.31
N LEU A 170 0.90 9.52 -25.82
CA LEU A 170 0.64 10.46 -24.71
C LEU A 170 -0.56 11.38 -24.97
N THR A 171 -0.92 11.63 -26.23
CA THR A 171 -2.06 12.46 -26.62
C THR A 171 -3.38 11.69 -26.70
N TRP A 172 -3.36 10.37 -26.86
CA TRP A 172 -4.59 9.55 -26.92
C TRP A 172 -5.09 9.17 -25.52
N VAL A 173 -4.21 8.70 -24.62
CA VAL A 173 -4.56 8.38 -23.21
C VAL A 173 -5.06 9.62 -22.46
N LYS A 174 -4.49 10.80 -22.74
CA LYS A 174 -4.94 12.07 -22.15
C LYS A 174 -6.37 12.46 -22.51
N ARG A 175 -6.91 11.98 -23.64
CA ARG A 175 -8.22 12.41 -24.16
C ARG A 175 -9.41 11.60 -23.63
N LYS A 176 -9.19 10.41 -23.05
CA LYS A 176 -10.29 9.59 -22.46
C LYS A 176 -10.21 9.40 -20.94
N SER A 177 -9.06 9.56 -20.30
CA SER A 177 -8.90 9.19 -18.87
C SER A 177 -8.79 10.37 -17.90
N PHE A 178 -8.93 11.62 -18.38
CA PHE A 178 -8.83 12.82 -17.54
C PHE A 178 -10.12 13.65 -17.59
N THR A 179 -11.28 13.00 -17.67
CA THR A 179 -12.52 13.63 -17.24
C THR A 179 -12.56 13.59 -15.72
N SER A 180 -12.36 14.79 -15.16
CA SER A 180 -12.65 15.14 -13.77
C SER A 180 -13.93 14.45 -13.26
N GLY A 181 -13.78 13.42 -12.42
CA GLY A 181 -14.95 12.80 -11.77
C GLY A 181 -14.73 11.41 -11.17
N CYS A 182 -13.85 10.58 -11.72
CA CYS A 182 -13.61 9.24 -11.15
C CYS A 182 -12.66 9.35 -9.96
N ARG A 183 -13.20 9.32 -8.73
CA ARG A 183 -12.39 8.94 -7.56
C ARG A 183 -12.01 7.49 -7.76
N ASP A 184 -10.79 7.27 -8.20
CA ASP A 184 -10.25 5.94 -8.37
C ASP A 184 -10.34 5.18 -7.04
N SER A 185 -11.18 4.14 -6.98
CA SER A 185 -11.60 3.51 -5.73
C SER A 185 -10.46 2.76 -5.02
N ARG A 186 -9.33 2.55 -5.70
CA ARG A 186 -8.20 1.76 -5.19
C ARG A 186 -7.05 2.59 -4.64
N ILE A 187 -7.04 3.92 -4.83
CA ILE A 187 -5.99 4.78 -4.28
C ILE A 187 -6.48 5.59 -3.09
N VAL A 188 -5.86 5.33 -1.95
CA VAL A 188 -6.04 6.10 -0.72
C VAL A 188 -4.86 7.05 -0.53
N ARG A 189 -5.12 8.32 -0.21
CA ARG A 189 -4.07 9.31 0.11
C ARG A 189 -4.02 9.55 1.61
N LEU A 190 -2.80 9.65 2.14
CA LEU A 190 -2.56 9.91 3.55
C LEU A 190 -1.33 10.78 3.77
N ASP A 191 -1.24 11.41 4.94
CA ASP A 191 -0.05 12.15 5.37
C ASP A 191 0.56 11.47 6.62
N TYR A 192 1.84 11.07 6.56
CA TYR A 192 2.50 10.37 7.68
C TYR A 192 2.44 11.12 9.02
N CYS A 193 2.40 12.46 9.01
CA CYS A 193 2.32 13.24 10.24
C CYS A 193 1.01 13.03 11.01
N MET A 194 -0.06 12.58 10.35
CA MET A 194 -1.29 12.13 11.02
C MET A 194 -1.09 10.83 11.82
N TYR A 195 0.01 10.14 11.57
CA TYR A 195 0.40 8.87 12.18
C TYR A 195 1.66 9.01 13.04
N GLY A 196 1.97 10.22 13.49
CA GLY A 196 2.96 10.47 14.53
C GLY A 196 4.35 10.91 14.05
N THR A 197 4.60 11.04 12.74
CA THR A 197 5.86 11.64 12.28
C THR A 197 5.86 13.15 12.48
N LYS A 198 7.05 13.70 12.75
CA LYS A 198 7.26 15.14 12.90
C LYS A 198 7.30 15.89 11.57
N TYR A 199 7.57 15.17 10.47
CA TYR A 199 7.49 15.68 9.10
C TYR A 199 6.21 15.25 8.39
N ARG A 200 5.76 16.05 7.43
CA ARG A 200 4.68 15.66 6.51
C ARG A 200 5.27 14.96 5.28
N LYS A 201 4.96 13.67 5.14
CA LYS A 201 5.17 12.91 3.91
C LYS A 201 3.81 12.51 3.36
N ARG A 202 3.41 13.13 2.24
CA ARG A 202 2.19 12.73 1.54
C ARG A 202 2.45 11.47 0.75
N THR A 203 1.60 10.47 0.98
CA THR A 203 1.74 9.11 0.45
C THR A 203 0.44 8.65 -0.18
N ARG A 204 0.55 7.79 -1.18
CA ARG A 204 -0.54 6.99 -1.73
C ARG A 204 -0.38 5.54 -1.30
N LEU A 205 -1.50 4.92 -0.94
CA LEU A 205 -1.65 3.48 -0.80
C LEU A 205 -2.58 3.00 -1.91
N MET A 206 -2.10 2.09 -2.75
CA MET A 206 -2.99 1.28 -3.58
C MET A 206 -3.52 0.12 -2.74
N THR A 207 -4.84 -0.06 -2.69
CA THR A 207 -5.48 -1.15 -1.93
C THR A 207 -6.81 -1.56 -2.55
N ASN A 208 -7.21 -2.82 -2.33
CA ASN A 208 -8.56 -3.31 -2.58
C ASN A 208 -9.48 -3.21 -1.35
N SER A 209 -9.03 -2.58 -0.28
CA SER A 209 -9.78 -2.42 0.96
C SER A 209 -10.45 -1.05 1.06
N PRO A 210 -11.57 -0.90 1.80
CA PRO A 210 -12.16 0.39 2.09
C PRO A 210 -11.39 1.14 3.20
N PHE A 211 -10.05 1.10 3.16
CA PHE A 211 -9.21 1.73 4.17
C PHE A 211 -9.37 3.24 4.14
N GLU A 212 -9.83 3.80 5.25
CA GLU A 212 -9.95 5.24 5.42
C GLU A 212 -8.66 5.79 6.02
N ALA A 213 -8.08 6.78 5.36
CA ALA A 213 -6.85 7.41 5.81
C ALA A 213 -7.02 8.90 6.07
N SER A 214 -6.10 9.43 6.87
CA SER A 214 -6.12 10.82 7.31
C SER A 214 -5.15 11.70 6.51
N LEU A 215 -5.66 12.84 6.05
CA LEU A 215 -4.86 13.93 5.49
C LEU A 215 -4.67 15.04 6.51
N CYS A 216 -3.47 15.59 6.57
CA CYS A 216 -3.14 16.67 7.48
C CYS A 216 -3.82 17.98 7.05
N LYS A 217 -4.55 18.58 7.99
CA LYS A 217 -5.15 19.91 7.87
C LYS A 217 -4.50 20.90 8.84
N LYS A 218 -3.19 20.72 9.10
CA LYS A 218 -2.41 21.46 10.12
C LYS A 218 -2.85 21.19 11.56
N ASN A 219 -3.49 20.05 11.78
CA ASN A 219 -4.02 19.59 13.06
C ASN A 219 -3.27 18.36 13.60
N CYS A 220 -2.08 18.06 13.06
CA CYS A 220 -1.26 16.95 13.52
C CYS A 220 -0.29 17.41 14.63
N SER A 221 0.19 16.47 15.43
CA SER A 221 1.15 16.73 16.51
C SER A 221 2.51 17.27 16.01
N GLY A 222 2.86 16.99 14.76
CA GLY A 222 4.09 17.45 14.11
C GLY A 222 4.02 18.88 13.57
N PHE A 223 2.85 19.53 13.57
CA PHE A 223 2.68 20.91 13.09
C PHE A 223 2.77 21.89 14.28
N ARG A 224 3.84 22.69 14.34
CA ARG A 224 4.11 23.68 15.39
C ARG A 224 4.60 24.98 14.75
N GLU A 225 4.29 26.12 15.34
CA GLU A 225 4.78 27.44 14.87
C GLU A 225 4.52 27.69 13.36
N ARG A 226 3.36 27.23 12.86
CA ARG A 226 2.94 27.33 11.45
C ARG A 226 3.73 26.47 10.45
N LYS A 227 4.62 25.57 10.89
CA LYS A 227 5.37 24.64 10.04
C LYS A 227 5.38 23.21 10.61
N HIS A 228 5.79 22.22 9.81
CA HIS A 228 6.14 20.92 10.36
C HIS A 228 7.56 21.01 10.93
N ALA A 229 7.82 20.33 12.05
CA ALA A 229 9.10 20.44 12.75
C ALA A 229 10.29 19.96 11.90
N GLU A 230 10.06 18.98 11.02
CA GLU A 230 11.09 18.34 10.20
C GLU A 230 10.64 18.22 8.73
N ALA A 231 11.59 17.94 7.84
CA ALA A 231 11.36 17.66 6.42
C ALA A 231 11.67 16.19 6.09
N ALA A 232 10.81 15.54 5.30
CA ALA A 232 10.89 14.12 5.00
C ALA A 232 12.11 13.70 4.14
N GLN A 233 12.81 14.66 3.50
CA GLN A 233 14.01 14.40 2.68
C GLN A 233 14.97 15.60 2.77
N ARG A 234 16.15 15.35 3.37
CA ARG A 234 17.35 16.19 3.53
C ARG A 234 17.16 17.66 3.96
N GLY A 235 17.67 17.94 5.17
CA GLY A 235 18.09 19.27 5.65
C GLY A 235 17.08 19.95 6.57
N PRO A 236 17.53 20.62 7.64
CA PRO A 236 16.67 21.51 8.42
C PRO A 236 16.12 22.61 7.52
N TYR A 237 14.89 23.04 7.82
CA TYR A 237 14.23 24.13 7.07
C TYR A 237 15.04 25.43 7.10
N ASP A 238 15.82 25.63 8.17
CA ASP A 238 16.68 26.78 8.37
C ASP A 238 18.12 26.45 7.96
N ARG A 239 18.65 27.21 6.99
CA ARG A 239 20.03 27.06 6.45
C ARG A 239 21.15 27.25 7.50
N GLY A 240 20.81 27.63 8.74
CA GLY A 240 21.73 27.81 9.86
C GLY A 240 21.47 26.91 11.07
N ALA A 241 20.44 26.06 11.06
CA ALA A 241 20.18 25.14 12.16
C ALA A 241 21.01 23.86 11.98
N LYS A 242 21.83 23.50 12.99
CA LYS A 242 22.44 22.17 13.09
C LYS A 242 21.38 21.17 13.55
N GLY A 243 20.47 20.78 12.66
CA GLY A 243 19.55 19.68 12.91
C GLY A 243 20.23 18.35 12.55
N GLU A 244 20.20 17.38 13.47
CA GLU A 244 20.55 15.99 13.15
C GLU A 244 19.58 15.49 12.07
N GLY A 245 20.09 15.16 10.89
CA GLY A 245 19.27 14.59 9.82
C GLY A 245 18.82 13.18 10.19
N HIS A 246 17.66 12.76 9.70
CA HIS A 246 17.23 11.36 9.83
C HIS A 246 18.21 10.42 9.13
N SER A 247 18.50 9.30 9.78
CA SER A 247 19.12 8.14 9.15
C SER A 247 18.25 7.63 7.99
N LEU A 248 18.87 6.90 7.07
CA LEU A 248 18.15 6.30 5.95
C LEU A 248 17.05 5.33 6.44
N ASP A 249 17.35 4.59 7.50
CA ASP A 249 16.43 3.63 8.11
C ASP A 249 15.20 4.33 8.72
N GLU A 250 15.40 5.48 9.39
CA GLU A 250 14.29 6.29 9.91
C GLU A 250 13.39 6.86 8.80
N LEU A 251 13.98 7.25 7.67
CA LEU A 251 13.21 7.76 6.52
C LEU A 251 12.44 6.68 5.77
N HIS A 252 12.96 5.44 5.80
CA HIS A 252 12.36 4.27 5.16
C HIS A 252 11.39 3.53 6.08
N ALA A 253 11.42 3.76 7.39
CA ALA A 253 10.45 3.21 8.33
C ALA A 253 9.05 3.82 8.15
N TYR A 254 8.04 2.97 8.23
CA TYR A 254 6.65 3.40 8.31
C TYR A 254 6.33 3.94 9.70
N PRO A 255 5.46 4.96 9.83
CA PRO A 255 5.01 5.44 11.13
C PRO A 255 4.33 4.30 11.90
N ALA A 256 4.68 4.10 13.18
CA ALA A 256 4.12 3.03 14.00
C ALA A 256 2.58 3.08 14.04
N ARG A 257 2.00 4.26 14.22
CA ARG A 257 0.54 4.43 14.23
C ARG A 257 -0.12 4.14 12.87
N LEU A 258 0.62 4.22 11.77
CA LEU A 258 0.11 3.82 10.45
C LEU A 258 0.04 2.30 10.36
N ALA A 259 1.07 1.60 10.84
CA ALA A 259 1.05 0.14 10.93
C ALA A 259 -0.11 -0.35 11.82
N ASP A 260 -0.31 0.28 12.98
CA ASP A 260 -1.43 -0.04 13.89
C ASP A 260 -2.80 0.20 13.22
N ALA A 261 -2.94 1.30 12.48
CA ALA A 261 -4.18 1.64 11.77
C ALA A 261 -4.50 0.62 10.67
N ILE A 262 -3.51 0.19 9.89
CA ILE A 262 -3.67 -0.83 8.85
C ILE A 262 -4.03 -2.18 9.49
N PHE A 263 -3.30 -2.59 10.54
CA PHE A 263 -3.59 -3.81 11.28
C PHE A 263 -5.03 -3.82 11.84
N THR A 264 -5.43 -2.71 12.47
CA THR A 264 -6.79 -2.54 13.02
C THR A 264 -7.84 -2.64 11.92
N HIS A 265 -7.59 -2.03 10.76
CA HIS A 265 -8.50 -2.09 9.62
C HIS A 265 -8.65 -3.52 9.10
N VAL A 266 -7.54 -4.21 8.84
CA VAL A 266 -7.54 -5.60 8.36
C VAL A 266 -8.29 -6.50 9.33
N SER A 267 -7.96 -6.41 10.62
CA SER A 267 -8.57 -7.23 11.68
C SER A 267 -10.09 -7.01 11.78
N ARG A 268 -10.58 -5.81 11.47
CA ARG A 268 -12.02 -5.48 11.42
C ARG A 268 -12.67 -5.89 10.11
N ALA A 269 -12.00 -5.74 8.97
CA ALA A 269 -12.52 -6.13 7.66
C ALA A 269 -12.83 -7.63 7.63
N GLU A 270 -12.00 -8.44 8.27
CA GLU A 270 -12.24 -9.88 8.44
C GLU A 270 -13.48 -10.19 9.30
N TRP A 271 -13.81 -9.36 10.29
CA TRP A 271 -15.02 -9.52 11.09
C TRP A 271 -16.28 -9.38 10.24
N ARG A 272 -16.31 -8.41 9.31
CA ARG A 272 -17.47 -8.18 8.42
C ARG A 272 -17.71 -9.36 7.49
N VAL A 273 -16.66 -9.94 6.92
CA VAL A 273 -16.77 -11.11 6.02
C VAL A 273 -17.15 -12.39 6.77
N ARG A 274 -16.68 -12.59 8.00
CA ARG A 274 -17.06 -13.76 8.83
C ARG A 274 -18.54 -13.75 9.25
N GLN A 275 -19.18 -12.58 9.28
CA GLN A 275 -20.61 -12.43 9.56
C GLN A 275 -21.49 -12.47 8.30
N GLY A 276 -20.92 -12.78 7.13
CA GLY A 276 -21.67 -12.81 5.86
C GLY A 276 -22.08 -11.43 5.34
N LEU A 277 -21.54 -10.35 5.90
CA LEU A 277 -21.82 -8.99 5.44
C LEU A 277 -20.91 -8.65 4.25
N SER A 278 -21.49 -8.15 3.17
CA SER A 278 -20.72 -7.71 2.01
C SER A 278 -19.80 -6.53 2.40
N PRO A 279 -18.61 -6.41 1.80
CA PRO A 279 -17.71 -5.27 2.08
C PRO A 279 -18.28 -3.90 1.69
N SER A 280 -19.36 -3.84 0.90
CA SER A 280 -19.88 -2.61 0.28
C SER A 280 -20.95 -1.88 1.09
N THR A 281 -21.47 -2.46 2.17
CA THR A 281 -22.46 -1.80 3.02
C THR A 281 -21.80 -0.99 4.13
N ALA A 282 -21.05 0.05 3.75
CA ALA A 282 -20.93 1.19 4.64
C ALA A 282 -22.32 1.82 4.72
N GLU A 283 -22.99 1.74 5.88
CA GLU A 283 -24.22 2.48 6.09
C GLU A 283 -23.98 3.96 5.76
N PRO A 284 -24.85 4.60 4.96
CA PRO A 284 -24.74 6.03 4.74
C PRO A 284 -24.91 6.71 6.10
N VAL A 285 -23.83 7.31 6.60
CA VAL A 285 -23.91 8.29 7.68
C VAL A 285 -24.91 9.34 7.22
N LEU A 286 -26.11 9.31 7.80
CA LEU A 286 -27.15 10.29 7.57
C LEU A 286 -26.53 11.66 7.80
N ARG A 287 -26.29 12.41 6.72
CA ARG A 287 -25.88 13.80 6.84
C ARG A 287 -27.04 14.54 7.50
N PRO A 288 -26.79 15.39 8.50
CA PRO A 288 -27.84 16.23 9.04
C PRO A 288 -28.45 17.04 7.89
N VAL A 289 -29.76 16.90 7.69
CA VAL A 289 -30.53 17.72 6.76
C VAL A 289 -30.29 19.17 7.15
N LYS A 290 -29.71 19.96 6.23
CA LYS A 290 -29.61 21.40 6.41
C LYS A 290 -31.03 21.94 6.56
N ARG A 291 -31.35 22.50 7.73
CA ARG A 291 -32.56 23.30 7.93
C ARG A 291 -32.63 24.33 6.80
N GLN A 292 -33.67 24.24 5.96
CA GLN A 292 -34.05 25.32 5.06
C GLN A 292 -34.30 26.55 5.93
N LYS A 293 -33.61 27.64 5.62
CA LYS A 293 -33.97 28.96 6.14
C LYS A 293 -35.22 29.38 5.39
N ASN A 294 -36.34 29.48 6.09
CA ASN A 294 -37.51 30.21 5.61
C ASN A 294 -37.12 31.69 5.54
N VAL A 295 -37.23 32.26 4.34
CA VAL A 295 -37.54 33.67 4.09
C VAL A 295 -38.62 33.67 3.02
#